data_AF-A0A9D1IIE3-F1
#
_entry.id   AF-A0A9D1IIE3-F1
#
_cell.length_a   1.000
_cell.length_b   1.000
_cell.length_c   1.000
_cell.angle_alpha   90.00
_cell.angle_beta   90.00
_cell.angle_gamma   90.00
#
_symmetry.space_group_name_H-M   'P 1'
#
loop_
_entity.id
_entity.type
_entity.pdbx_description
1 polymer ?
#
loop_
_entity_poly.entity_id
_entity_poly.type
_entity_poly.pdbx_seq_one_letter_code
_entity_poly.pdbx_strand_id
1 'polypeptide(L)'
;NDYFFQKELGDSAVAHGYGFYAVDLRKYGRSILEGQRMFETKNLEEYFEDIDSALSVVKRDGFDRVAIVAHSTGGLISSYYLSKRGADVGNIEALVLNSPFLDMNLSRFQEKVLVPIVSALPFKGIKINQGDSRAYAESLLKRYHGEWDYDTAWKLEVSPAVTSGWIGAIHRAQKHLHRHGGVNVPVLLMHSDNSVYGNEWTPAFNKGDAVLDVEDISRYGRELGPYVTEKVIEGGMHDLFLSEASVREKAYEAMFEWLAETLE
;
A
#
# COMPACT_ATOMS: atom_id res chain seq x y z
N ASN A 1 5.48 3.53 -5.11
CA ASN A 1 6.92 3.32 -5.38
C ASN A 1 7.36 2.18 -4.48
N ASP A 2 6.87 0.97 -4.76
CA ASP A 2 7.04 -0.21 -3.91
C ASP A 2 7.18 -1.47 -4.77
N TYR A 3 7.93 -2.44 -4.26
CA TYR A 3 8.04 -3.80 -4.76
C TYR A 3 8.52 -4.70 -3.60
N PHE A 4 8.35 -6.02 -3.70
CA PHE A 4 8.78 -6.93 -2.64
C PHE A 4 10.29 -7.24 -2.69
N PHE A 5 10.97 -7.05 -1.56
CA PHE A 5 12.40 -7.37 -1.36
C PHE A 5 12.72 -7.94 0.03
N GLN A 6 11.82 -7.83 1.00
CA GLN A 6 11.95 -8.27 2.39
C GLN A 6 11.68 -9.77 2.52
N LYS A 7 12.70 -10.59 2.25
CA LYS A 7 12.61 -12.06 2.23
C LYS A 7 12.03 -12.63 3.53
N GLU A 8 12.30 -11.99 4.65
CA GLU A 8 11.88 -12.38 6.00
C GLU A 8 10.35 -12.51 6.13
N LEU A 9 9.57 -11.66 5.44
CA LEU A 9 8.11 -11.79 5.42
C LEU A 9 7.68 -13.10 4.72
N GLY A 10 8.33 -13.44 3.61
CA GLY A 10 8.06 -14.67 2.89
C GLY A 10 8.45 -15.91 3.69
N ASP A 11 9.61 -15.88 4.35
CA ASP A 11 10.05 -16.96 5.24
C ASP A 11 9.09 -17.12 6.42
N SER A 12 8.62 -16.02 7.01
CA SER A 12 7.65 -16.03 8.10
C SER A 12 6.29 -16.58 7.65
N ALA A 13 5.79 -16.18 6.47
CA ALA A 13 4.55 -16.71 5.92
C ALA A 13 4.60 -18.24 5.74
N VAL A 14 5.72 -18.77 5.21
CA VAL A 14 5.94 -20.22 5.07
C VAL A 14 5.99 -20.90 6.44
N ALA A 15 6.66 -20.29 7.42
CA ALA A 15 6.71 -20.82 8.79
C ALA A 15 5.33 -20.90 9.46
N HIS A 16 4.40 -20.02 9.10
CA HIS A 16 3.01 -20.02 9.55
C HIS A 16 2.06 -20.84 8.64
N GLY A 17 2.60 -21.61 7.69
CA GLY A 17 1.82 -22.54 6.86
C GLY A 17 1.20 -21.95 5.60
N TYR A 18 1.59 -20.74 5.18
CA TYR A 18 1.07 -20.09 3.98
C TYR A 18 1.98 -20.31 2.76
N GLY A 19 1.36 -20.53 1.59
CA GLY A 19 2.02 -20.28 0.31
C GLY A 19 2.19 -18.77 0.11
N PHE A 20 3.40 -18.31 -0.24
CA PHE A 20 3.69 -16.88 -0.37
C PHE A 20 3.94 -16.48 -1.82
N TYR A 21 3.19 -15.47 -2.29
CA TYR A 21 3.31 -14.89 -3.61
C TYR A 21 3.52 -13.38 -3.51
N ALA A 22 4.64 -12.90 -4.05
CA ALA A 22 4.88 -11.47 -4.22
C ALA A 22 4.52 -11.05 -5.65
N VAL A 23 3.73 -9.99 -5.79
CA VAL A 23 3.23 -9.51 -7.07
C VAL A 23 3.74 -8.10 -7.35
N ASP A 24 4.55 -7.97 -8.41
CA ASP A 24 4.93 -6.67 -8.96
C ASP A 24 3.89 -6.26 -10.01
N LEU A 25 2.99 -5.33 -9.67
CA LEU A 25 2.02 -4.76 -10.62
C LEU A 25 2.72 -4.12 -11.83
N ARG A 26 2.03 -3.98 -12.97
CA ARG A 26 2.61 -3.34 -14.16
C ARG A 26 3.23 -1.99 -13.82
N LYS A 27 4.44 -1.72 -14.33
CA LYS A 27 5.21 -0.48 -14.09
C LYS A 27 5.75 -0.31 -12.65
N TYR A 28 5.82 -1.38 -11.87
CA TYR A 28 6.51 -1.45 -10.57
C TYR A 28 7.53 -2.59 -10.57
N GLY A 29 8.57 -2.47 -9.73
CA GLY A 29 9.52 -3.56 -9.49
C GLY A 29 10.08 -4.16 -10.77
N ARG A 30 9.99 -5.49 -10.87
CA ARG A 30 10.47 -6.29 -12.01
C ARG A 30 9.58 -6.17 -13.25
N SER A 31 8.41 -5.54 -13.11
CA SER A 31 7.40 -5.35 -14.18
C SER A 31 7.54 -4.00 -14.89
N ILE A 32 8.66 -3.29 -14.71
CA ILE A 32 9.00 -2.06 -15.43
C ILE A 32 9.58 -2.39 -16.80
N LEU A 33 9.02 -1.81 -17.86
CA LEU A 33 9.52 -1.95 -19.23
C LEU A 33 10.11 -0.63 -19.75
N GLU A 34 11.06 -0.74 -20.68
CA GLU A 34 11.69 0.40 -21.33
C GLU A 34 10.65 1.32 -21.99
N GLY A 35 10.85 2.64 -21.87
CA GLY A 35 9.96 3.66 -22.43
C GLY A 35 8.67 3.90 -21.63
N GLN A 36 8.38 3.10 -20.60
CA GLN A 36 7.26 3.36 -19.71
C GLN A 36 7.57 4.46 -18.70
N ARG A 37 6.53 5.21 -18.31
CA ARG A 37 6.59 6.03 -17.11
C ARG A 37 6.30 5.13 -15.92
N MET A 38 7.27 5.00 -15.01
CA MET A 38 7.12 4.23 -13.77
C MET A 38 5.88 4.69 -13.00
N PHE A 39 5.16 3.73 -12.40
CA PHE A 39 4.00 3.95 -11.51
C PHE A 39 2.77 4.65 -12.13
N GLU A 40 2.85 5.07 -13.39
CA GLU A 40 1.79 5.81 -14.06
C GLU A 40 0.56 4.93 -14.30
N THR A 41 -0.60 5.41 -13.92
CA THR A 41 -1.89 4.82 -14.25
C THR A 41 -2.91 5.92 -14.44
N LYS A 42 -3.85 5.71 -15.36
CA LYS A 42 -4.95 6.66 -15.58
C LYS A 42 -6.25 6.14 -15.01
N ASN A 43 -6.32 4.87 -14.63
CA ASN A 43 -7.41 4.22 -13.92
C ASN A 43 -6.86 3.05 -13.07
N LEU A 44 -7.17 2.99 -11.77
CA LEU A 44 -6.70 1.89 -10.91
C LEU A 44 -7.29 0.52 -11.30
N GLU A 45 -8.42 0.50 -12.00
CA GLU A 45 -8.99 -0.74 -12.56
C GLU A 45 -8.05 -1.40 -13.58
N GLU A 46 -7.07 -0.67 -14.14
CA GLU A 46 -6.01 -1.26 -14.97
C GLU A 46 -5.20 -2.34 -14.22
N TYR A 47 -5.08 -2.23 -12.89
CA TYR A 47 -4.37 -3.21 -12.06
C TYR A 47 -5.22 -4.42 -11.69
N PHE A 48 -6.54 -4.39 -11.93
CA PHE A 48 -7.40 -5.53 -11.60
C PHE A 48 -7.01 -6.76 -12.43
N GLU A 49 -6.68 -6.55 -13.71
CA GLU A 49 -6.21 -7.63 -14.59
C GLU A 49 -4.86 -8.23 -14.12
N ASP A 50 -4.00 -7.44 -13.48
CA ASP A 50 -2.74 -7.94 -12.91
C ASP A 50 -3.03 -8.81 -11.68
N ILE A 51 -3.98 -8.40 -10.83
CA ILE A 51 -4.45 -9.16 -9.66
C ILE A 51 -5.16 -10.45 -10.10
N ASP A 52 -6.07 -10.36 -11.07
CA ASP A 52 -6.80 -11.51 -11.65
C ASP A 52 -5.82 -12.55 -12.22
N SER A 53 -4.75 -12.08 -12.89
CA SER A 53 -3.68 -12.93 -13.41
C SER A 53 -2.89 -13.61 -12.30
N ALA A 54 -2.55 -12.89 -11.23
CA ALA A 54 -1.84 -13.45 -10.08
C ALA A 54 -2.68 -14.52 -9.37
N LEU A 55 -3.97 -14.23 -9.11
CA LEU A 55 -4.90 -15.19 -8.50
C LEU A 55 -5.08 -16.44 -9.35
N SER A 56 -5.07 -16.30 -10.68
CA SER A 56 -5.12 -17.44 -11.60
C SER A 56 -3.89 -18.35 -11.49
N VAL A 57 -2.71 -17.77 -11.25
CA VAL A 57 -1.47 -18.55 -11.00
C VAL A 57 -1.55 -19.26 -9.65
N VAL A 58 -1.95 -18.56 -8.59
CA VAL A 58 -2.14 -19.12 -7.23
C VAL A 58 -3.08 -20.33 -7.28
N LYS A 59 -4.22 -20.18 -7.97
CA LYS A 59 -5.18 -21.27 -8.16
C LYS A 59 -4.60 -22.45 -8.93
N ARG A 60 -3.85 -22.20 -10.01
CA ARG A 60 -3.22 -23.25 -10.81
C ARG A 60 -2.18 -24.05 -10.01
N ASP A 61 -1.52 -23.40 -9.07
CA ASP A 61 -0.55 -24.03 -8.17
C ASP A 61 -1.22 -24.83 -7.03
N GLY A 62 -2.56 -24.81 -6.96
CA GLY A 62 -3.35 -25.65 -6.05
C GLY A 62 -3.84 -24.94 -4.78
N PHE A 63 -3.66 -23.62 -4.67
CA PHE A 63 -4.17 -22.83 -3.55
C PHE A 63 -5.55 -22.27 -3.88
N ASP A 64 -6.56 -22.61 -3.07
CA ASP A 64 -7.96 -22.22 -3.32
C ASP A 64 -8.50 -21.25 -2.27
N ARG A 65 -7.72 -20.85 -1.26
CA ARG A 65 -8.08 -19.81 -0.27
C ARG A 65 -6.98 -18.74 -0.27
N VAL A 66 -7.35 -17.46 -0.37
CA VAL A 66 -6.38 -16.37 -0.50
C VAL A 66 -6.59 -15.29 0.56
N ALA A 67 -5.50 -14.88 1.21
CA ALA A 67 -5.42 -13.62 1.94
C ALA A 67 -4.55 -12.62 1.15
N ILE A 68 -5.05 -11.41 0.92
CA ILE A 68 -4.26 -10.34 0.28
C ILE A 68 -3.59 -9.51 1.36
N VAL A 69 -2.26 -9.41 1.32
CA VAL A 69 -1.48 -8.47 2.12
C VAL A 69 -1.03 -7.31 1.23
N ALA A 70 -1.39 -6.08 1.59
CA ALA A 70 -1.18 -4.92 0.72
C ALA A 70 -0.71 -3.68 1.49
N HIS A 71 0.35 -3.04 0.99
CA HIS A 71 0.95 -1.85 1.58
C HIS A 71 0.59 -0.58 0.80
N SER A 72 0.35 0.54 1.50
CA SER A 72 0.25 1.88 0.91
C SER A 72 -0.70 1.95 -0.30
N THR A 73 -0.20 2.35 -1.48
CA THR A 73 -1.00 2.39 -2.72
C THR A 73 -1.56 1.00 -3.08
N GLY A 74 -0.84 -0.08 -2.78
CA GLY A 74 -1.35 -1.44 -2.91
C GLY A 74 -2.60 -1.66 -2.06
N GLY A 75 -2.64 -1.11 -0.84
CA GLY A 75 -3.82 -1.17 0.03
C GLY A 75 -5.04 -0.44 -0.52
N LEU A 76 -4.83 0.71 -1.18
CA LEU A 76 -5.90 1.40 -1.93
C LEU A 76 -6.39 0.54 -3.09
N ILE A 77 -5.47 -0.03 -3.87
CA ILE A 77 -5.80 -0.83 -5.06
C ILE A 77 -6.55 -2.11 -4.67
N SER A 78 -6.09 -2.85 -3.66
CA SER A 78 -6.73 -4.09 -3.21
C SER A 78 -8.11 -3.86 -2.58
N SER A 79 -8.25 -2.81 -1.77
CA SER A 79 -9.56 -2.39 -1.22
C SER A 79 -10.53 -2.02 -2.35
N TYR A 80 -10.04 -1.26 -3.34
CA TYR A 80 -10.85 -0.86 -4.49
C TYR A 80 -11.21 -2.05 -5.40
N TYR A 81 -10.28 -2.99 -5.59
CA TYR A 81 -10.52 -4.25 -6.29
C TYR A 81 -11.63 -5.05 -5.62
N LEU A 82 -11.54 -5.28 -4.31
CA LEU A 82 -12.57 -6.03 -3.57
C LEU A 82 -13.93 -5.34 -3.58
N SER A 83 -13.96 -4.01 -3.47
CA SER A 83 -15.19 -3.21 -3.57
C SER A 83 -15.88 -3.29 -4.94
N LYS A 84 -15.11 -3.54 -6.02
CA LYS A 84 -15.61 -3.55 -7.41
C LYS A 84 -15.84 -4.94 -7.99
N ARG A 85 -14.87 -5.84 -7.81
CA ARG A 85 -14.86 -7.20 -8.37
C ARG A 85 -15.49 -8.21 -7.42
N GLY A 86 -15.49 -7.93 -6.12
CA GLY A 86 -15.87 -8.90 -5.09
C GLY A 86 -14.77 -9.90 -4.79
N ALA A 87 -15.00 -10.71 -3.74
CA ALA A 87 -14.03 -11.66 -3.23
C ALA A 87 -14.05 -13.02 -3.96
N ASP A 88 -15.18 -13.37 -4.59
CA ASP A 88 -15.42 -14.66 -5.24
C ASP A 88 -14.45 -14.96 -6.39
N VAL A 89 -13.90 -13.92 -7.05
CA VAL A 89 -13.02 -14.05 -8.23
C VAL A 89 -11.73 -14.82 -7.91
N GLY A 90 -11.29 -14.85 -6.65
CA GLY A 90 -10.11 -15.58 -6.21
C GLY A 90 -10.25 -16.31 -4.90
N ASN A 91 -11.50 -16.55 -4.45
CA ASN A 91 -11.82 -17.01 -3.10
C ASN A 91 -10.98 -16.29 -2.03
N ILE A 92 -11.06 -14.95 -2.08
CA ILE A 92 -10.32 -14.08 -1.16
C ILE A 92 -11.08 -14.05 0.15
N GLU A 93 -10.44 -14.44 1.24
CA GLU A 93 -11.10 -14.59 2.54
C GLU A 93 -10.67 -13.53 3.54
N ALA A 94 -9.56 -12.85 3.29
CA ALA A 94 -9.06 -11.81 4.17
C ALA A 94 -8.25 -10.75 3.40
N LEU A 95 -8.27 -9.53 3.94
CA LEU A 95 -7.45 -8.41 3.48
C LEU A 95 -6.63 -7.86 4.65
N VAL A 96 -5.31 -7.92 4.55
CA VAL A 96 -4.38 -7.27 5.47
C VAL A 96 -3.85 -5.99 4.83
N LEU A 97 -4.08 -4.86 5.48
CA LEU A 97 -3.64 -3.54 5.06
C LEU A 97 -2.51 -3.04 5.96
N ASN A 98 -1.38 -2.71 5.34
CA ASN A 98 -0.22 -2.09 5.97
C ASN A 98 -0.13 -0.63 5.50
N SER A 99 -0.54 0.30 6.35
CA SER A 99 -0.56 1.75 6.11
C SER A 99 -1.19 2.14 4.76
N PRO A 100 -2.46 1.77 4.49
CA PRO A 100 -3.09 1.93 3.18
C PRO A 100 -3.29 3.40 2.78
N PHE A 101 -3.08 3.71 1.50
CA PHE A 101 -3.17 5.08 0.95
C PHE A 101 -4.63 5.52 0.67
N LEU A 102 -5.40 5.71 1.73
CA LEU A 102 -6.84 5.97 1.63
C LEU A 102 -7.22 7.44 1.44
N ASP A 103 -6.36 8.38 1.83
CA ASP A 103 -6.57 9.80 1.55
C ASP A 103 -5.31 10.46 0.99
N MET A 104 -5.51 11.50 0.18
CA MET A 104 -4.42 12.35 -0.27
C MET A 104 -3.96 13.16 0.95
N ASN A 105 -2.76 12.89 1.47
CA ASN A 105 -2.11 13.61 2.57
C ASN A 105 -1.83 15.09 2.19
N LEU A 106 -2.89 15.85 2.00
CA LEU A 106 -2.95 17.22 1.50
C LEU A 106 -3.82 18.03 2.43
N SER A 107 -3.62 19.34 2.46
CA SER A 107 -4.53 20.21 3.21
C SER A 107 -5.97 20.03 2.70
N ARG A 108 -6.95 20.11 3.61
CA ARG A 108 -8.39 20.01 3.29
C ARG A 108 -8.84 20.88 2.12
N PHE A 109 -8.19 22.02 1.88
CA PHE A 109 -8.47 22.88 0.73
C PHE A 109 -7.94 22.29 -0.58
N GLN A 110 -6.70 21.79 -0.59
CA GLN A 110 -6.12 21.12 -1.77
C GLN A 110 -6.90 19.86 -2.12
N GLU A 111 -7.28 19.07 -1.11
CA GLU A 111 -8.03 17.83 -1.28
C GLU A 111 -9.46 18.09 -1.82
N LYS A 112 -10.17 19.11 -1.30
CA LYS A 112 -11.55 19.41 -1.72
C LYS A 112 -11.68 20.25 -2.99
N VAL A 113 -10.64 20.98 -3.38
CA VAL A 113 -10.71 21.94 -4.49
C VAL A 113 -9.71 21.60 -5.58
N LEU A 114 -8.42 21.51 -5.24
CA LEU A 114 -7.36 21.33 -6.24
C LEU A 114 -7.38 19.93 -6.85
N VAL A 115 -7.52 18.88 -6.03
CA VAL A 115 -7.55 17.50 -6.51
C VAL A 115 -8.72 17.25 -7.46
N PRO A 116 -9.98 17.63 -7.16
CA PRO A 116 -11.09 17.50 -8.10
C PRO A 116 -10.89 18.28 -9.41
N ILE A 117 -10.33 19.50 -9.34
CA ILE A 117 -10.07 20.31 -10.54
C ILE A 117 -9.03 19.62 -11.42
N VAL A 118 -7.88 19.22 -10.86
CA VAL A 118 -6.83 18.52 -11.60
C VAL A 118 -7.33 17.18 -12.16
N SER A 119 -8.14 16.46 -11.38
CA SER A 119 -8.74 15.18 -11.77
C SER A 119 -9.74 15.30 -12.91
N ALA A 120 -10.40 16.46 -13.05
CA ALA A 120 -11.38 16.75 -14.09
C ALA A 120 -10.75 17.31 -15.38
N LEU A 121 -9.45 17.63 -15.38
CA LEU A 121 -8.78 18.15 -16.57
C LEU A 121 -8.73 17.09 -17.70
N PRO A 122 -9.05 17.47 -18.95
CA PRO A 122 -8.94 16.55 -20.09
C PRO A 122 -7.47 16.19 -20.39
N PHE A 123 -6.52 17.06 -20.00
CA PHE A 123 -5.09 16.87 -20.16
C PHE A 123 -4.51 16.05 -19.00
N LYS A 124 -4.40 14.73 -19.21
CA LYS A 124 -3.87 13.77 -18.23
C LYS A 124 -2.33 13.76 -18.10
N GLY A 125 -1.62 14.63 -18.81
CA GLY A 125 -0.17 14.62 -18.92
C GLY A 125 0.58 15.65 -18.08
N ILE A 126 -0.13 16.51 -17.34
CA ILE A 126 0.48 17.59 -16.55
C ILE A 126 1.29 16.97 -15.40
N LYS A 127 2.58 17.29 -15.31
CA LYS A 127 3.47 16.79 -14.26
C LYS A 127 3.36 17.66 -13.01
N ILE A 128 3.23 17.03 -11.86
CA ILE A 128 3.15 17.66 -10.54
C ILE A 128 4.29 17.10 -9.70
N ASN A 129 5.19 17.99 -9.26
CA ASN A 129 6.33 17.61 -8.43
C ASN A 129 5.81 17.09 -7.06
N GLN A 130 6.45 16.04 -6.55
CA GLN A 130 6.18 15.47 -5.22
C GLN A 130 7.18 15.96 -4.15
N GLY A 131 8.09 16.87 -4.52
CA GLY A 131 9.20 17.32 -3.70
C GLY A 131 10.44 16.45 -3.91
N ASP A 132 11.55 16.89 -3.33
CA ASP A 132 12.86 16.26 -3.50
C ASP A 132 13.32 15.52 -2.22
N SER A 133 12.39 15.25 -1.29
CA SER A 133 12.70 14.57 -0.03
C SER A 133 13.19 13.14 -0.26
N ARG A 134 14.27 12.80 0.45
CA ARG A 134 14.84 11.44 0.53
C ARG A 134 14.64 10.81 1.89
N ALA A 135 14.06 11.54 2.84
CA ALA A 135 14.09 11.19 4.26
C ALA A 135 13.51 9.79 4.56
N TYR A 136 12.42 9.41 3.89
CA TYR A 136 11.86 8.06 4.01
C TYR A 136 12.75 6.99 3.37
N ALA A 137 13.37 7.26 2.22
CA ALA A 137 14.31 6.30 1.63
C ALA A 137 15.55 6.13 2.52
N GLU A 138 16.04 7.22 3.13
CA GLU A 138 17.17 7.22 4.07
C GLU A 138 16.87 6.46 5.37
N SER A 139 15.62 6.47 5.85
CA SER A 139 15.22 5.68 7.02
C SER A 139 15.12 4.18 6.73
N LEU A 140 14.96 3.78 5.47
CA LEU A 140 14.93 2.36 5.07
C LEU A 140 16.31 1.81 4.70
N LEU A 141 17.11 2.58 3.97
CA LEU A 141 18.35 2.11 3.35
C LEU A 141 19.50 1.97 4.37
N LYS A 142 20.15 0.80 4.35
CA LYS A 142 21.28 0.47 5.22
C LYS A 142 22.50 1.36 5.03
N ARG A 143 22.73 1.86 3.81
CA ARG A 143 23.79 2.84 3.53
C ARG A 143 23.57 4.21 4.20
N TYR A 144 22.37 4.45 4.74
CA TYR A 144 22.00 5.64 5.47
C TYR A 144 21.66 5.29 6.92
N HIS A 145 20.37 5.22 7.26
CA HIS A 145 19.87 5.11 8.63
C HIS A 145 18.90 3.94 8.85
N GLY A 146 18.77 3.03 7.87
CA GLY A 146 17.88 1.88 7.95
C GLY A 146 18.59 0.53 8.02
N GLU A 147 17.83 -0.53 7.79
CA GLU A 147 18.29 -1.92 7.87
C GLU A 147 18.35 -2.61 6.49
N TRP A 148 17.78 -2.00 5.45
CA TRP A 148 17.46 -2.68 4.20
C TRP A 148 18.40 -2.32 3.05
N ASP A 149 18.68 -3.30 2.20
CA ASP A 149 19.25 -3.11 0.88
C ASP A 149 18.18 -3.44 -0.16
N TYR A 150 17.88 -2.49 -1.05
CA TYR A 150 16.93 -2.68 -2.15
C TYR A 150 17.42 -1.97 -3.42
N ASP A 151 16.87 -2.39 -4.56
CA ASP A 151 17.21 -1.84 -5.86
C ASP A 151 16.57 -0.46 -6.02
N THR A 152 17.41 0.58 -5.95
CA THR A 152 17.00 1.97 -6.11
C THR A 152 16.66 2.38 -7.54
N ALA A 153 16.84 1.49 -8.53
CA ALA A 153 16.28 1.66 -9.86
C ALA A 153 14.80 1.24 -9.93
N TRP A 154 14.33 0.40 -9.01
CA TRP A 154 12.93 -0.06 -8.94
C TRP A 154 12.12 0.66 -7.86
N LYS A 155 12.72 0.89 -6.70
CA LYS A 155 12.17 1.73 -5.61
C LYS A 155 13.02 2.99 -5.48
N LEU A 156 12.57 4.09 -6.09
CA LEU A 156 13.37 5.31 -6.18
C LEU A 156 13.54 5.98 -4.81
N GLU A 157 14.70 6.58 -4.55
CA GLU A 157 14.94 7.33 -3.31
C GLU A 157 14.20 8.68 -3.25
N VAL A 158 13.99 9.27 -4.42
CA VAL A 158 13.16 10.48 -4.61
C VAL A 158 11.97 10.08 -5.46
N SER A 159 10.77 10.39 -4.98
CA SER A 159 9.55 10.12 -5.73
C SER A 159 9.53 10.90 -7.05
N PRO A 160 9.20 10.27 -8.18
CA PRO A 160 9.11 10.98 -9.45
C PRO A 160 7.87 11.88 -9.45
N ALA A 161 7.89 12.91 -10.30
CA ALA A 161 6.70 13.72 -10.53
C ALA A 161 5.53 12.84 -11.02
N VAL A 162 4.38 12.98 -10.36
CA VAL A 162 3.13 12.30 -10.75
C VAL A 162 2.39 13.11 -11.81
N THR A 163 1.40 12.51 -12.46
CA THR A 163 0.57 13.21 -13.44
C THR A 163 -0.79 13.59 -12.90
N SER A 164 -1.45 14.55 -13.56
CA SER A 164 -2.88 14.79 -13.40
C SER A 164 -3.73 13.54 -13.66
N GLY A 165 -3.30 12.66 -14.58
CA GLY A 165 -3.95 11.37 -14.84
C GLY A 165 -3.89 10.42 -13.64
N TRP A 166 -2.71 10.31 -13.03
CA TRP A 166 -2.48 9.51 -11.83
C TRP A 166 -3.25 10.03 -10.63
N ILE A 167 -3.18 11.34 -10.37
CA ILE A 167 -3.96 11.97 -9.28
C ILE A 167 -5.46 11.71 -9.47
N GLY A 168 -5.95 11.85 -10.71
CA GLY A 168 -7.33 11.53 -11.02
C GLY A 168 -7.70 10.07 -10.78
N ALA A 169 -6.79 9.13 -11.03
CA ALA A 169 -7.02 7.71 -10.77
C ALA A 169 -7.14 7.43 -9.27
N ILE A 170 -6.19 7.94 -8.47
CA ILE A 170 -6.18 7.82 -7.01
C ILE A 170 -7.44 8.43 -6.41
N HIS A 171 -7.74 9.69 -6.76
CA HIS A 171 -8.90 10.41 -6.22
C HIS A 171 -10.22 9.68 -6.51
N ARG A 172 -10.40 9.10 -7.70
CA ARG A 172 -11.62 8.36 -8.04
C ARG A 172 -11.77 7.08 -7.20
N ALA A 173 -10.68 6.37 -6.95
CA ALA A 173 -10.71 5.16 -6.12
C ALA A 173 -11.01 5.49 -4.65
N GLN A 174 -10.29 6.44 -4.07
CA GLN A 174 -10.52 6.90 -2.69
C GLN A 174 -11.95 7.40 -2.51
N LYS A 175 -12.43 8.26 -3.43
CA LYS A 175 -13.82 8.76 -3.41
C LYS A 175 -14.85 7.65 -3.54
N HIS A 176 -14.57 6.59 -4.30
CA HIS A 176 -15.47 5.44 -4.39
C HIS A 176 -15.52 4.71 -3.05
N LEU A 177 -14.36 4.42 -2.44
CA LEU A 177 -14.27 3.74 -1.14
C LEU A 177 -14.93 4.56 -0.03
N HIS A 178 -14.65 5.86 0.07
CA HIS A 178 -15.27 6.73 1.09
C HIS A 178 -16.79 6.83 0.98
N ARG A 179 -17.35 6.57 -0.21
CA ARG A 179 -18.80 6.67 -0.43
C ARG A 179 -19.54 5.35 -0.30
N HIS A 180 -18.89 4.25 -0.66
CA HIS A 180 -19.57 2.96 -0.83
C HIS A 180 -18.96 1.86 0.05
N GLY A 181 -17.76 2.05 0.61
CA GLY A 181 -16.98 0.98 1.22
C GLY A 181 -16.91 -0.21 0.27
N GLY A 182 -17.46 -1.34 0.72
CA GLY A 182 -17.78 -2.49 -0.13
C GLY A 182 -16.74 -3.61 -0.05
N VAL A 183 -15.78 -3.51 0.86
CA VAL A 183 -14.89 -4.63 1.19
C VAL A 183 -15.63 -5.55 2.16
N ASN A 184 -16.19 -6.64 1.63
CA ASN A 184 -17.06 -7.56 2.39
C ASN A 184 -16.33 -8.82 2.90
N VAL A 185 -15.01 -8.73 3.07
CA VAL A 185 -14.17 -9.72 3.74
C VAL A 185 -13.63 -9.13 5.04
N PRO A 186 -13.25 -9.95 6.04
CA PRO A 186 -12.44 -9.49 7.16
C PRO A 186 -11.23 -8.66 6.72
N VAL A 187 -11.05 -7.49 7.34
CA VAL A 187 -9.94 -6.57 7.09
C VAL A 187 -9.13 -6.36 8.36
N LEU A 188 -7.83 -6.61 8.29
CA LEU A 188 -6.86 -6.15 9.28
C LEU A 188 -6.27 -4.82 8.81
N LEU A 189 -6.62 -3.73 9.47
CA LEU A 189 -6.07 -2.40 9.24
C LEU A 189 -4.90 -2.15 10.19
N MET A 190 -3.68 -2.13 9.68
CA MET A 190 -2.50 -1.80 10.47
C MET A 190 -1.91 -0.46 10.05
N HIS A 191 -1.47 0.33 11.01
CA HIS A 191 -0.74 1.58 10.77
C HIS A 191 0.17 1.94 11.95
N SER A 192 1.07 2.90 11.73
CA SER A 192 1.92 3.48 12.79
C SER A 192 1.08 4.23 13.83
N ASP A 193 1.62 4.41 15.03
CA ASP A 193 1.02 5.24 16.09
C ASP A 193 1.13 6.74 15.84
N ASN A 194 2.03 7.18 14.96
CA ASN A 194 2.25 8.60 14.69
C ASN A 194 2.69 8.87 13.25
N SER A 195 2.44 10.09 12.79
CA SER A 195 2.96 10.61 11.52
C SER A 195 4.13 11.56 11.74
N VAL A 196 5.09 11.52 10.81
CA VAL A 196 6.32 12.32 10.84
C VAL A 196 6.37 13.19 9.59
N TYR A 197 6.66 14.47 9.78
CA TYR A 197 6.67 15.47 8.71
C TYR A 197 8.04 16.11 8.56
N GLY A 198 8.47 16.33 7.32
CA GLY A 198 9.73 16.99 7.00
C GLY A 198 10.30 16.56 5.65
N ASN A 199 11.31 17.28 5.17
CA ASN A 199 12.00 16.96 3.91
C ASN A 199 13.42 16.41 4.11
N GLU A 200 13.93 16.48 5.34
CA GLU A 200 15.26 16.00 5.73
C GLU A 200 15.11 14.93 6.80
N TRP A 201 15.99 13.93 6.76
CA TRP A 201 15.93 12.84 7.73
C TRP A 201 16.22 13.34 9.14
N THR A 202 15.46 12.80 10.09
CA THR A 202 15.73 12.85 11.52
C THR A 202 15.43 11.46 12.11
N PRO A 203 15.91 11.13 13.31
CA PRO A 203 15.62 9.83 13.94
C PRO A 203 14.11 9.50 14.07
N ALA A 204 13.22 10.50 14.01
CA ALA A 204 11.79 10.29 13.99
C ALA A 204 11.31 9.54 12.72
N PHE A 205 11.97 9.70 11.57
CA PHE A 205 11.62 9.01 10.32
C PHE A 205 11.79 7.48 10.38
N ASN A 206 12.51 6.98 11.38
CA ASN A 206 12.63 5.55 11.66
C ASN A 206 11.53 5.02 12.61
N LYS A 207 10.66 5.90 13.14
CA LYS A 207 9.72 5.59 14.24
C LYS A 207 8.32 6.18 14.03
N GLY A 208 7.95 6.46 12.79
CA GLY A 208 6.64 7.00 12.44
C GLY A 208 6.35 6.94 10.95
N ASP A 209 5.08 7.12 10.58
CA ASP A 209 4.67 7.20 9.18
C ASP A 209 5.10 8.54 8.57
N ALA A 210 6.14 8.50 7.76
CA ALA A 210 6.70 9.67 7.08
C ALA A 210 6.01 10.02 5.75
N VAL A 211 4.96 9.28 5.37
CA VAL A 211 4.32 9.38 4.04
C VAL A 211 2.85 9.79 4.17
N LEU A 212 2.12 9.20 5.12
CA LEU A 212 0.68 9.37 5.29
C LEU A 212 0.31 9.84 6.70
N ASP A 213 -0.87 10.45 6.80
CA ASP A 213 -1.48 10.81 8.07
C ASP A 213 -2.18 9.56 8.68
N VAL A 214 -1.71 9.11 9.85
CA VAL A 214 -2.24 7.92 10.52
C VAL A 214 -3.69 8.07 10.98
N GLU A 215 -4.14 9.30 11.25
CA GLU A 215 -5.54 9.58 11.61
C GLU A 215 -6.45 9.41 10.40
N ASP A 216 -6.00 9.81 9.21
CA ASP A 216 -6.75 9.58 7.98
C ASP A 216 -6.77 8.08 7.62
N ILE A 217 -5.65 7.37 7.81
CA ILE A 217 -5.62 5.89 7.66
C ILE A 217 -6.65 5.24 8.58
N SER A 218 -6.65 5.59 9.87
CA SER A 218 -7.60 5.06 10.86
C SER A 218 -9.04 5.37 10.46
N ARG A 219 -9.33 6.64 10.17
CA ARG A 219 -10.67 7.14 9.86
C ARG A 219 -11.27 6.44 8.64
N TYR A 220 -10.58 6.44 7.52
CA TYR A 220 -11.13 5.88 6.28
C TYR A 220 -10.98 4.36 6.22
N GLY A 221 -9.97 3.79 6.87
CA GLY A 221 -9.78 2.35 6.93
C GLY A 221 -10.90 1.63 7.67
N ARG A 222 -11.40 2.22 8.77
CA ARG A 222 -12.57 1.71 9.51
C ARG A 222 -13.88 1.76 8.70
N GLU A 223 -13.94 2.59 7.66
CA GLU A 223 -15.12 2.75 6.79
C GLU A 223 -15.09 1.84 5.55
N LEU A 224 -14.05 1.01 5.35
CA LEU A 224 -13.91 0.15 4.17
C LEU A 224 -14.97 -0.95 4.07
N GLY A 225 -15.44 -1.44 5.22
CA GLY A 225 -16.36 -2.58 5.28
C GLY A 225 -16.88 -2.84 6.70
N PRO A 226 -17.79 -3.80 6.86
CA PRO A 226 -18.41 -4.12 8.15
C PRO A 226 -17.49 -4.90 9.12
N TYR A 227 -16.37 -5.44 8.65
CA TYR A 227 -15.51 -6.35 9.40
C TYR A 227 -14.06 -5.86 9.47
N VAL A 228 -13.83 -4.69 10.07
CA VAL A 228 -12.49 -4.11 10.21
C VAL A 228 -11.97 -4.30 11.63
N THR A 229 -10.80 -4.94 11.75
CA THR A 229 -9.98 -4.96 12.96
C THR A 229 -8.81 -4.00 12.77
N GLU A 230 -8.69 -3.00 13.63
CA GLU A 230 -7.58 -2.06 13.58
C GLU A 230 -6.49 -2.43 14.60
N LYS A 231 -5.23 -2.33 14.19
CA LYS A 231 -4.06 -2.52 15.04
C LYS A 231 -3.06 -1.38 14.81
N VAL A 232 -2.76 -0.67 15.88
CA VAL A 232 -1.73 0.37 15.89
C VAL A 232 -0.40 -0.26 16.29
N ILE A 233 0.64 -0.04 15.49
CA ILE A 233 1.98 -0.56 15.75
C ILE A 233 2.86 0.59 16.25
N GLU A 234 3.13 0.61 17.55
CA GLU A 234 3.97 1.63 18.20
C GLU A 234 5.41 1.62 17.65
N GLY A 235 5.88 2.78 17.21
CA GLY A 235 7.19 2.97 16.59
C GLY A 235 7.25 2.48 15.14
N GLY A 236 6.11 2.14 14.53
CA GLY A 236 6.02 1.69 13.14
C GLY A 236 6.46 2.77 12.15
N MET A 237 7.23 2.40 11.13
CA MET A 237 7.42 3.25 9.96
C MET A 237 6.19 3.19 9.02
N HIS A 238 6.20 3.97 7.94
CA HIS A 238 5.14 3.89 6.92
C HIS A 238 4.92 2.45 6.42
N ASP A 239 5.98 1.74 6.05
CA ASP A 239 5.89 0.30 5.84
C ASP A 239 6.26 -0.39 7.16
N LEU A 240 5.24 -0.89 7.85
CA LEU A 240 5.40 -1.54 9.16
C LEU A 240 6.35 -2.73 9.09
N PHE A 241 6.34 -3.44 7.96
CA PHE A 241 7.18 -4.61 7.72
C PHE A 241 8.62 -4.26 7.36
N LEU A 242 8.93 -2.98 7.18
CA LEU A 242 10.30 -2.50 7.01
C LEU A 242 10.82 -1.76 8.25
N SER A 243 10.02 -1.68 9.32
CA SER A 243 10.43 -1.12 10.62
C SER A 243 11.64 -1.85 11.21
N GLU A 244 12.27 -1.24 12.22
CA GLU A 244 13.30 -1.91 13.03
C GLU A 244 12.82 -3.29 13.51
N ALA A 245 13.75 -4.24 13.66
CA ALA A 245 13.41 -5.65 13.86
C ALA A 245 12.35 -5.91 14.95
N SER A 246 12.48 -5.29 16.12
CA SER A 246 11.53 -5.43 17.23
C SER A 246 10.12 -4.92 16.93
N VAL A 247 9.99 -3.91 16.06
CA VAL A 247 8.70 -3.34 15.65
C VAL A 247 8.09 -4.17 14.52
N ARG A 248 8.92 -4.58 13.56
CA ARG A 248 8.52 -5.48 12.47
C ARG A 248 8.00 -6.83 12.98
N GLU A 249 8.66 -7.39 13.99
CA GLU A 249 8.23 -8.63 14.65
C GLU A 249 6.82 -8.49 15.24
N LYS A 250 6.53 -7.39 15.96
CA LYS A 250 5.16 -7.11 16.46
C LYS A 250 4.13 -6.98 15.35
N ALA A 251 4.50 -6.36 14.22
CA ALA A 251 3.61 -6.24 13.06
C ALA A 251 3.33 -7.61 12.42
N TYR A 252 4.34 -8.50 12.35
CA TYR A 252 4.14 -9.87 11.90
C TYR A 252 3.27 -10.66 12.86
N GLU A 253 3.52 -10.56 14.17
CA GLU A 253 2.73 -11.22 15.22
C GLU A 253 1.25 -10.82 15.10
N ALA A 254 0.98 -9.51 15.06
CA ALA A 254 -0.38 -8.98 14.91
C ALA A 254 -1.07 -9.49 13.63
N MET A 255 -0.34 -9.60 12.51
CA MET A 255 -0.87 -10.11 11.26
C MET A 255 -1.17 -11.60 11.33
N PHE A 256 -0.23 -12.43 11.77
CA PHE A 256 -0.39 -13.88 11.75
C PHE A 256 -1.35 -14.39 12.83
N GLU A 257 -1.38 -13.77 14.01
CA GLU A 257 -2.38 -14.06 15.04
C GLU A 257 -3.80 -13.79 14.51
N TRP A 258 -4.00 -12.61 13.90
CA TRP A 258 -5.30 -12.25 13.34
C TRP A 258 -5.71 -13.16 12.18
N LEU A 259 -4.76 -13.53 11.30
CA LEU A 259 -5.04 -14.47 10.20
C LEU A 259 -5.42 -15.86 10.74
N ALA A 260 -4.74 -16.35 11.77
CA ALA A 260 -5.09 -17.62 12.40
C ALA A 260 -6.52 -17.58 12.98
N GLU A 261 -6.87 -16.52 13.72
CA GLU A 261 -8.22 -16.35 14.27
C GLU A 261 -9.31 -16.19 13.21
N THR A 262 -8.96 -15.61 12.05
CA THR A 262 -9.92 -15.25 11.00
C THR A 262 -10.15 -16.36 9.98
N LEU A 263 -9.13 -17.19 9.71
CA LEU A 263 -9.15 -18.20 8.65
C LEU A 263 -9.31 -19.65 9.16
N GLU A 264 -9.27 -19.88 10.47
CA GLU A 264 -9.69 -21.14 11.12
C GLU A 264 -11.21 -21.35 11.07
#